data_AF-A0A2G9GID6-F1
#
_entry.id   AF-A0A2G9GID6-F1
#
_cell.length_a   1.000
_cell.length_b   1.000
_cell.length_c   1.000
_cell.angle_alpha   90.00
_cell.angle_beta   90.00
_cell.angle_gamma   90.00
#
_symmetry.space_group_name_H-M   'P 1'
#
loop_
_entity.id
_entity.type
_entity.pdbx_description
1 polymer ?
#
loop_
_entity_poly.entity_id
_entity_poly.type
_entity_poly.pdbx_seq_one_letter_code
_entity_poly.pdbx_strand_id
1 'polypeptide(L)'
;MVEDSEEYSFMSALRSFERRVVYSNVGFDHIVGWRTSSIRRDSELPKWEDSVDEKYPHIVYEERCKAYDKEQCETTVEDDGLDEVEEELVIGLSRVSWEKVDVSFHRSRIKFAAHSIIQVKDSYTHSEGADVIQHMIDHFLL
;
A
#
# COMPACT_ATOMS: atom_id res chain seq x y z
N MET A 1 13.74 0.93 -12.54
CA MET A 1 13.21 0.09 -11.44
C MET A 1 12.07 -0.79 -11.94
N VAL A 2 11.14 -0.25 -12.73
CA VAL A 2 10.00 -1.01 -13.29
C VAL A 2 10.31 -1.83 -14.55
N GLU A 3 11.54 -1.76 -15.04
CA GLU A 3 12.11 -2.69 -16.02
C GLU A 3 13.43 -3.25 -15.46
N ASP A 4 13.72 -4.50 -15.81
CA ASP A 4 14.99 -5.14 -15.47
C ASP A 4 16.12 -4.61 -16.37
N SER A 5 17.33 -4.50 -15.83
CA SER A 5 18.55 -4.21 -16.56
C SER A 5 19.58 -5.33 -16.38
N GLU A 6 20.69 -5.27 -17.11
CA GLU A 6 21.77 -6.27 -17.00
C GLU A 6 22.34 -6.39 -15.58
N GLU A 7 22.30 -5.29 -14.80
CA GLU A 7 22.82 -5.23 -13.44
C GLU A 7 21.74 -5.40 -12.36
N TYR A 8 20.47 -5.12 -12.68
CA TYR A 8 19.38 -5.09 -11.69
C TYR A 8 18.13 -5.78 -12.21
N SER A 9 17.75 -6.88 -11.56
CA SER A 9 16.58 -7.69 -11.91
C SER A 9 15.41 -7.46 -10.95
N PHE A 10 15.01 -6.20 -10.73
CA PHE A 10 14.00 -5.85 -9.72
C PHE A 10 12.64 -6.52 -9.98
N MET A 11 12.09 -6.42 -11.20
CA MET A 11 10.78 -6.97 -11.52
C MET A 11 10.83 -8.50 -11.57
N SER A 12 11.91 -9.07 -12.09
CA SER A 12 12.12 -10.53 -12.04
C SER A 12 12.21 -11.06 -10.61
N ALA A 13 12.94 -10.37 -9.72
CA ALA A 13 13.00 -10.73 -8.30
C ALA A 13 11.63 -10.58 -7.63
N LEU A 14 10.91 -9.49 -7.89
CA LEU A 14 9.56 -9.26 -7.37
C LEU A 14 8.58 -10.36 -7.82
N ARG A 15 8.70 -10.84 -9.06
CA ARG A 15 7.89 -11.96 -9.60
C ARG A 15 8.20 -13.30 -8.95
N SER A 16 9.40 -13.49 -8.41
CA SER A 16 9.81 -14.75 -7.77
C SER A 16 9.07 -15.04 -6.45
N PHE A 17 8.52 -14.01 -5.81
CA PHE A 17 7.68 -14.20 -4.63
C PHE A 17 6.35 -14.87 -5.02
N GLU A 18 5.99 -15.97 -4.37
CA GLU A 18 4.71 -16.65 -4.61
C GLU A 18 3.51 -15.79 -4.17
N ARG A 19 3.70 -15.02 -3.09
CA ARG A 19 2.70 -14.14 -2.50
C ARG A 19 3.32 -12.76 -2.27
N ARG A 20 2.59 -11.71 -2.65
CA ARG A 20 2.96 -10.30 -2.48
C ARG A 20 1.83 -9.58 -1.78
N VAL A 21 2.11 -9.06 -0.59
CA VAL A 21 1.13 -8.33 0.22
C VAL A 21 1.73 -6.99 0.61
N VAL A 22 0.94 -5.93 0.51
CA VAL A 22 1.35 -4.57 0.89
C VAL A 22 0.33 -3.98 1.86
N TYR A 23 0.84 -3.31 2.90
CA TYR A 23 0.04 -2.54 3.84
C TYR A 23 0.33 -1.08 3.63
N SER A 24 -0.70 -0.31 3.28
CA SER A 24 -0.58 1.09 2.87
C SER A 24 -1.43 1.95 3.78
N ASN A 25 -0.87 3.09 4.21
CA ASN A 25 -1.66 4.10 4.89
C ASN A 25 -2.51 4.88 3.87
N VAL A 26 -3.82 4.96 4.11
CA VAL A 26 -4.77 5.76 3.31
C VAL A 26 -5.09 7.11 3.95
N GLY A 27 -4.30 7.54 4.93
CA GLY A 27 -4.44 8.80 5.67
C GLY A 27 -3.25 9.73 5.43
N PHE A 28 -3.39 11.03 5.66
CA PHE A 28 -2.22 11.92 5.63
C PHE A 28 -1.28 11.62 6.80
N ASP A 29 0.00 11.38 6.51
CA ASP A 29 1.08 11.33 7.48
C ASP A 29 2.22 12.29 7.11
N HIS A 30 3.03 12.65 8.10
CA HIS A 30 4.13 13.60 7.93
C HIS A 30 5.45 12.94 7.59
N ILE A 31 5.51 11.60 7.57
CA ILE A 31 6.76 10.85 7.41
C ILE A 31 7.01 10.58 5.93
N VAL A 32 5.98 10.15 5.20
CA VAL A 32 5.99 10.03 3.75
C VAL A 32 4.80 10.82 3.21
N GLY A 33 5.02 11.62 2.17
CA GLY A 33 3.90 12.28 1.50
C GLY A 33 2.93 11.23 0.96
N TRP A 34 1.62 11.53 1.00
CA TRP A 34 0.53 10.64 0.58
C TRP A 34 0.79 9.88 -0.73
N ARG A 35 1.36 10.56 -1.73
CA ARG A 35 1.70 9.98 -3.04
C ARG A 35 2.64 8.78 -3.00
N THR A 36 3.43 8.64 -1.93
CA THR A 36 4.40 7.54 -1.76
C THR A 36 4.00 6.55 -0.67
N SER A 37 2.82 6.72 -0.05
CA SER A 37 2.33 5.81 1.00
C SER A 37 1.54 4.62 0.45
N SER A 38 1.20 4.63 -0.84
CA SER A 38 0.42 3.57 -1.48
C SER A 38 0.87 3.32 -2.92
N ILE A 39 0.66 2.09 -3.40
CA ILE A 39 0.80 1.72 -4.82
C ILE A 39 -0.54 1.81 -5.57
N ARG A 40 -1.48 2.59 -5.02
CA ARG A 40 -2.76 2.96 -5.62
C ARG A 40 -2.66 4.37 -6.15
N ARG A 41 -3.40 4.66 -7.20
CA ARG A 41 -3.65 6.04 -7.63
C ARG A 41 -4.50 6.75 -6.60
N ASP A 42 -4.42 8.07 -6.56
CA ASP A 42 -5.30 8.89 -5.70
C ASP A 42 -6.79 8.62 -5.95
N SER A 43 -7.17 8.35 -7.21
CA SER A 43 -8.55 8.00 -7.60
C SER A 43 -8.98 6.59 -7.19
N GLU A 44 -8.03 5.71 -6.86
CA GLU A 44 -8.26 4.32 -6.45
C GLU A 44 -8.28 4.14 -4.93
N LEU A 45 -7.92 5.18 -4.17
CA LEU A 45 -7.87 5.09 -2.71
C LEU A 45 -9.29 5.02 -2.13
N PRO A 46 -9.52 4.12 -1.15
CA PRO A 46 -10.81 4.03 -0.50
C PRO A 46 -11.13 5.35 0.21
N LYS A 47 -12.40 5.74 0.17
CA LYS A 47 -12.86 6.84 1.02
C LYS A 47 -12.72 6.41 2.48
N TRP A 48 -12.42 7.36 3.37
CA TRP A 48 -12.25 7.09 4.80
C TRP A 48 -13.58 6.65 5.40
N GLU A 49 -13.86 5.36 5.33
CA GLU A 49 -14.96 4.72 6.01
C GLU A 49 -14.41 4.05 7.28
N ASP A 50 -15.21 4.06 8.33
CA ASP A 50 -14.88 3.31 9.53
C ASP A 50 -14.80 1.83 9.15
N SER A 51 -13.77 1.14 9.65
CA SER A 51 -13.70 -0.31 9.52
C SER A 51 -14.94 -0.95 10.17
N VAL A 52 -15.44 -2.00 9.55
CA VAL A 52 -16.54 -2.81 10.10
C VAL A 52 -16.00 -3.95 10.97
N ASP A 53 -14.67 -4.18 10.93
CA ASP A 53 -14.01 -5.25 11.66
C ASP A 53 -13.68 -4.82 13.11
N GLU A 54 -14.34 -5.45 14.07
CA GLU A 54 -14.10 -5.21 15.50
C GLU A 54 -12.72 -5.71 15.97
N LYS A 55 -12.17 -6.72 15.30
CA LYS A 55 -10.87 -7.33 15.62
C LYS A 55 -9.71 -6.49 15.08
N TYR A 56 -9.87 -5.91 13.89
CA TYR A 56 -8.86 -5.09 13.23
C TYR A 56 -9.40 -3.70 12.86
N PRO A 57 -9.64 -2.84 13.85
CA PRO A 57 -10.32 -1.56 13.63
C PRO A 57 -9.56 -0.58 12.72
N HIS A 58 -8.27 -0.77 12.45
CA HIS A 58 -7.53 0.09 11.54
C HIS A 58 -7.46 -0.43 10.09
N ILE A 59 -7.93 -1.65 9.82
CA ILE A 59 -8.00 -2.21 8.47
C ILE A 59 -9.29 -1.72 7.80
N VAL A 60 -9.17 -0.89 6.77
CA VAL A 60 -10.34 -0.22 6.16
C VAL A 60 -10.73 -0.80 4.81
N TYR A 61 -9.79 -1.37 4.06
CA TYR A 61 -10.09 -2.01 2.78
C TYR A 61 -9.04 -3.08 2.45
N GLU A 62 -9.49 -4.16 1.83
CA GLU A 62 -8.63 -5.24 1.37
C GLU A 62 -9.01 -5.62 -0.06
N GLU A 63 -7.99 -5.79 -0.90
CA GLU A 63 -8.18 -6.14 -2.29
C GLU A 63 -7.14 -7.16 -2.76
N ARG A 64 -7.58 -8.15 -3.53
CA ARG A 64 -6.69 -9.07 -4.26
C ARG A 64 -6.70 -8.71 -5.73
N CYS A 65 -5.66 -8.01 -6.18
CA CYS A 65 -5.48 -7.65 -7.58
C CYS A 65 -4.72 -8.74 -8.32
N LYS A 66 -5.23 -9.13 -9.49
CA LYS A 66 -4.45 -9.96 -10.43
C LYS A 66 -3.40 -9.09 -11.14
N ALA A 67 -2.36 -9.74 -11.65
CA ALA A 67 -1.41 -9.08 -12.53
C ALA A 67 -2.16 -8.49 -13.74
N TYR A 68 -1.87 -7.25 -14.07
CA TYR A 68 -2.46 -6.56 -15.21
C TYR A 68 -1.72 -6.94 -16.49
N ASP A 69 -2.47 -7.28 -17.54
CA ASP A 69 -1.91 -7.50 -18.88
C ASP A 69 -1.78 -6.15 -19.61
N LYS A 70 -0.65 -5.98 -20.30
CA LYS A 70 -0.17 -4.72 -20.91
C LYS A 70 -1.14 -4.06 -21.91
N GLU A 71 -2.22 -4.73 -22.31
CA GLU A 71 -3.14 -4.30 -23.37
C GLU A 71 -4.31 -3.39 -22.89
N GLN A 72 -4.51 -3.19 -21.58
CA GLN A 72 -5.67 -2.45 -21.04
C GLN A 72 -5.37 -1.06 -20.46
N CYS A 73 -4.23 -0.44 -20.78
CA CYS A 73 -3.91 0.90 -20.29
C CYS A 73 -4.20 1.95 -21.36
N GLU A 74 -5.46 2.38 -21.48
CA GLU A 74 -5.76 3.72 -21.98
C GLU A 74 -5.68 4.69 -20.78
N THR A 75 -4.56 5.38 -20.67
CA THR A 75 -4.35 6.43 -19.66
C THR A 75 -5.20 7.64 -20.04
N THR A 76 -6.26 7.91 -19.28
CA THR A 76 -7.06 9.14 -19.38
C THR A 76 -6.86 10.01 -18.15
N VAL A 77 -5.70 10.63 -17.96
CA VAL A 77 -5.57 11.74 -17.00
C VAL A 77 -4.59 12.80 -17.50
N GLU A 78 -4.99 14.05 -17.28
CA GLU A 78 -4.38 15.29 -17.75
C GLU A 78 -3.03 15.60 -17.06
N ASP A 79 -2.13 16.14 -17.87
CA ASP A 79 -0.72 16.48 -17.68
C ASP A 79 -0.44 17.47 -16.52
N ASP A 80 0.17 16.98 -15.44
CA ASP A 80 1.01 17.77 -14.52
C ASP A 80 2.32 17.00 -14.29
N GLY A 81 3.32 17.22 -15.14
CA GLY A 81 4.54 16.41 -15.35
C GLY A 81 5.46 16.05 -14.16
N LEU A 82 5.04 16.24 -12.91
CA LEU A 82 5.62 15.57 -11.73
C LEU A 82 5.13 14.11 -11.56
N ASP A 83 4.08 13.73 -12.29
CA ASP A 83 3.32 12.47 -12.17
C ASP A 83 3.92 11.30 -12.96
N GLU A 84 4.75 11.55 -13.99
CA GLU A 84 5.14 10.50 -14.96
C GLU A 84 5.96 9.35 -14.35
N VAL A 85 6.89 9.63 -13.43
CA VAL A 85 7.73 8.59 -12.82
C VAL A 85 6.95 7.77 -11.79
N GLU A 86 6.12 8.43 -10.98
CA GLU A 86 5.22 7.76 -10.03
C GLU A 86 4.24 6.86 -10.80
N GLU A 87 3.71 7.39 -11.89
CA GLU A 87 2.82 6.69 -12.79
C GLU A 87 3.46 5.45 -13.43
N GLU A 88 4.68 5.60 -13.98
CA GLU A 88 5.45 4.48 -14.50
C GLU A 88 5.69 3.40 -13.42
N LEU A 89 5.94 3.82 -12.17
CA LEU A 89 6.13 2.90 -11.05
C LEU A 89 4.83 2.15 -10.72
N VAL A 90 3.70 2.84 -10.59
CA VAL A 90 2.39 2.24 -10.30
C VAL A 90 1.98 1.28 -11.43
N ILE A 91 2.17 1.69 -12.70
CA ILE A 91 1.92 0.83 -13.88
C ILE A 91 2.83 -0.39 -13.88
N GLY A 92 4.13 -0.24 -13.62
CA GLY A 92 5.03 -1.39 -13.67
C GLY A 92 4.79 -2.36 -12.50
N LEU A 93 4.49 -1.86 -11.31
CA LEU A 93 4.13 -2.69 -10.15
C LEU A 93 2.79 -3.41 -10.34
N SER A 94 1.84 -2.86 -11.11
CA SER A 94 0.55 -3.54 -11.38
C SER A 94 0.68 -4.79 -12.28
N ARG A 95 1.85 -4.99 -12.93
CA ARG A 95 2.15 -6.18 -13.77
C ARG A 95 2.39 -7.46 -12.96
N VAL A 96 2.24 -7.42 -11.64
CA VAL A 96 2.26 -8.59 -10.76
C VAL A 96 1.04 -8.58 -9.85
N SER A 97 0.64 -9.75 -9.36
CA SER A 97 -0.47 -9.83 -8.41
C SER A 97 -0.10 -9.25 -7.05
N TRP A 98 -1.07 -8.63 -6.39
CA TRP A 98 -0.93 -8.03 -5.05
C TRP A 98 -2.16 -8.33 -4.19
N GLU A 99 -1.92 -8.57 -2.90
CA GLU A 99 -2.91 -8.38 -1.84
C GLU A 99 -2.64 -6.99 -1.24
N LYS A 100 -3.54 -6.04 -1.45
CA LYS A 100 -3.43 -4.67 -0.97
C LYS A 100 -4.30 -4.53 0.28
N VAL A 101 -3.70 -4.13 1.39
CA VAL A 101 -4.37 -3.87 2.66
C VAL A 101 -4.22 -2.40 2.99
N ASP A 102 -5.35 -1.71 3.03
CA ASP A 102 -5.42 -0.29 3.31
C ASP A 102 -5.69 -0.07 4.80
N VAL A 103 -4.87 0.77 5.42
CA VAL A 103 -4.86 1.03 6.86
C VAL A 103 -5.14 2.50 7.13
N SER A 104 -5.97 2.80 8.13
CA SER A 104 -6.27 4.17 8.51
C SER A 104 -6.22 4.38 10.02
N PHE A 105 -5.43 5.36 10.45
CA PHE A 105 -5.37 5.83 11.84
C PHE A 105 -6.12 7.15 12.03
N HIS A 106 -7.11 7.47 11.20
CA HIS A 106 -7.75 8.80 11.20
C HIS A 106 -8.35 9.22 12.57
N ARG A 107 -8.72 8.24 13.42
CA ARG A 107 -9.21 8.43 14.80
C ARG A 107 -8.09 8.57 15.84
N SER A 108 -6.86 8.23 15.49
CA SER A 108 -5.69 8.33 16.34
C SER A 108 -5.32 9.77 16.64
N ARG A 109 -4.83 10.03 17.85
CA ARG A 109 -4.23 11.32 18.23
C ARG A 109 -2.88 11.56 17.55
N ILE A 110 -2.22 10.50 17.10
CA ILE A 110 -0.89 10.53 16.48
C ILE A 110 -0.92 10.07 15.02
N LYS A 111 -2.08 10.15 14.35
CA LYS A 111 -2.31 9.73 12.95
C LYS A 111 -1.26 10.18 11.93
N PHE A 112 -0.65 11.32 12.22
CA PHE A 112 0.45 11.93 11.47
C PHE A 112 1.75 11.11 11.46
N ALA A 113 1.86 10.09 12.32
CA ALA A 113 2.95 9.14 12.41
C ALA A 113 2.53 7.74 11.92
N ALA A 114 1.51 7.62 11.06
CA ALA A 114 0.95 6.34 10.60
C ALA A 114 2.01 5.30 10.22
N HIS A 115 3.08 5.71 9.51
CA HIS A 115 4.18 4.80 9.13
C HIS A 115 4.91 4.19 10.33
N SER A 116 5.05 4.92 11.43
CA SER A 116 5.61 4.36 12.68
C SER A 116 4.59 3.53 13.44
N ILE A 117 3.30 3.87 13.32
CA ILE A 117 2.20 3.16 13.98
C ILE A 117 2.00 1.78 13.35
N ILE A 118 1.89 1.67 12.01
CA ILE A 118 1.76 0.41 11.27
C ILE A 118 2.86 -0.58 11.67
N GLN A 119 4.08 -0.08 11.83
CA GLN A 119 5.25 -0.90 12.17
C GLN A 119 5.38 -1.19 13.67
N VAL A 120 4.58 -0.54 14.52
CA VAL A 120 4.65 -0.63 15.99
C VAL A 120 6.10 -0.46 16.47
N LYS A 121 6.81 0.56 15.95
CA LYS A 121 8.25 0.74 16.18
C LYS A 121 8.62 0.96 17.65
N ASP A 122 7.67 1.47 18.43
CA ASP A 122 7.78 1.64 19.88
C ASP A 122 6.46 1.16 20.49
N SER A 123 6.51 0.10 21.29
CA SER A 123 5.30 -0.57 21.79
C SER A 123 4.48 0.29 22.75
N TYR A 124 5.05 1.36 23.31
CA TYR A 124 4.34 2.25 24.23
C TYR A 124 3.61 3.36 23.47
N THR A 125 4.28 4.02 22.52
CA THR A 125 3.69 5.14 21.77
C THR A 125 2.91 4.70 20.53
N HIS A 126 3.20 3.52 19.98
CA HIS A 126 2.60 3.02 18.74
C HIS A 126 1.68 1.80 18.96
N SER A 127 1.19 1.60 20.18
CA SER A 127 0.32 0.47 20.52
C SER A 127 -0.98 0.43 19.71
N GLU A 128 -1.43 1.58 19.17
CA GLU A 128 -2.61 1.65 18.31
C GLU A 128 -2.46 0.84 17.01
N GLY A 129 -1.23 0.56 16.53
CA GLY A 129 -1.01 -0.28 15.36
C GLY A 129 -0.93 -1.78 15.64
N ALA A 130 -1.14 -2.20 16.90
CA ALA A 130 -1.02 -3.61 17.29
C ALA A 130 -2.00 -4.52 16.57
N ASP A 131 -3.20 -4.04 16.25
CA ASP A 131 -4.20 -4.79 15.48
C ASP A 131 -3.76 -5.03 14.04
N VAL A 132 -3.04 -4.08 13.43
CA VAL A 132 -2.46 -4.25 12.07
C VAL A 132 -1.39 -5.34 12.08
N ILE A 133 -0.54 -5.38 13.11
CA ILE A 133 0.45 -6.47 13.27
C ILE A 133 -0.27 -7.80 13.52
N GLN A 134 -1.32 -7.81 14.33
CA GLN A 134 -2.12 -9.02 14.55
C GLN A 134 -2.77 -9.50 13.26
N HIS A 135 -3.28 -8.58 12.43
CA HIS A 135 -3.81 -8.90 11.10
C HIS A 135 -2.75 -9.56 10.22
N MET A 136 -1.52 -9.03 10.19
CA MET A 136 -0.41 -9.64 9.47
C MET A 136 -0.12 -11.05 9.97
N ILE A 137 -0.03 -11.25 11.29
CA ILE A 137 0.22 -12.57 11.88
C ILE A 137 -0.88 -13.55 11.43
N ASP A 138 -2.14 -13.21 11.65
CA ASP A 138 -3.25 -14.12 11.41
C ASP A 138 -3.43 -14.48 9.93
N HIS A 139 -3.00 -13.61 9.01
CA HIS A 139 -3.08 -13.84 7.56
C HIS A 139 -1.80 -14.41 6.94
N PHE A 140 -0.66 -14.37 7.63
CA PHE A 140 0.64 -14.86 7.13
C PHE A 140 1.12 -16.14 7.80
N LEU A 141 0.43 -16.64 8.81
CA LEU A 141 0.64 -17.99 9.31
C LEU A 141 0.36 -19.01 8.18
N LEU A 142 1.36 -19.85 7.90
CA LEU A 142 1.35 -20.92 6.89
C LEU A 142 0.43 -22.07 7.28
#